data_AF-A0A7V2INA0-F1
#
_entry.id   AF-A0A7V2INA0-F1
#
_cell.length_a   1.000
_cell.length_b   1.000
_cell.length_c   1.000
_cell.angle_alpha   90.00
_cell.angle_beta   90.00
_cell.angle_gamma   90.00
#
_symmetry.space_group_name_H-M   'P 1'
#
loop_
_entity.id
_entity.type
_entity.pdbx_description
1 polymer ?
#
loop_
_entity_poly.entity_id
_entity_poly.type
_entity_poly.pdbx_seq_one_letter_code
_entity_poly.pdbx_strand_id
1 'polypeptide(L)'
;MESLRGHAILWAAMLLAIGSRTPAQRAPHIGYIYPAGARQGTTLRASMAGQYLDGAASVVVSGEGIQARVIEHIKPLNGKEIALLRDRLAELQALL
;
A
#
# COMPACT_ATOMS: atom_id res chain seq x y z
N MET A 1 49.66 -17.59 -4.94
CA MET A 1 48.45 -17.52 -4.08
C MET A 1 47.87 -16.09 -3.97
N GLU A 2 48.46 -15.08 -4.61
CA GLU A 2 48.02 -13.67 -4.49
C GLU A 2 46.93 -13.26 -5.49
N SER A 3 46.84 -13.93 -6.65
CA SER A 3 45.80 -13.67 -7.66
C SER A 3 44.39 -14.03 -7.19
N LEU A 4 44.25 -15.03 -6.33
CA LEU A 4 42.95 -15.53 -5.83
C LEU A 4 42.27 -14.53 -4.86
N ARG A 5 43.07 -13.74 -4.12
CA ARG A 5 42.57 -12.77 -3.13
C ARG A 5 41.98 -11.54 -3.80
N GLY A 6 42.60 -11.06 -4.89
CA GLY A 6 42.10 -9.92 -5.66
C GLY A 6 40.74 -10.21 -6.30
N HIS A 7 40.54 -11.43 -6.79
CA HIS A 7 39.28 -11.83 -7.41
C HIS A 7 38.17 -11.94 -6.37
N ALA A 8 38.48 -12.46 -5.17
CA ALA A 8 37.51 -12.50 -4.07
C ALA A 8 37.02 -11.10 -3.65
N ILE A 9 37.91 -10.11 -3.65
CA ILE A 9 37.55 -8.71 -3.36
C ILE A 9 36.69 -8.12 -4.48
N LEU A 10 37.02 -8.39 -5.74
CA LEU A 10 36.22 -7.96 -6.89
C LEU A 10 34.83 -8.60 -6.89
N TRP A 11 34.73 -9.89 -6.55
CA TRP A 11 33.45 -10.59 -6.41
C TRP A 11 32.61 -10.05 -5.25
N ALA A 12 33.24 -9.78 -4.10
CA ALA A 12 32.56 -9.17 -2.97
C ALA A 12 32.07 -7.74 -3.28
N ALA A 13 32.88 -6.94 -3.97
CA ALA A 13 32.50 -5.60 -4.41
C ALA A 13 31.34 -5.63 -5.43
N MET A 14 31.36 -6.59 -6.36
CA MET A 14 30.29 -6.76 -7.34
C MET A 14 28.97 -7.20 -6.69
N LEU A 15 29.02 -8.09 -5.68
CA LEU A 15 27.83 -8.48 -4.91
C LEU A 15 27.26 -7.32 -4.08
N LEU A 16 28.10 -6.43 -3.54
CA LEU A 16 27.64 -5.22 -2.86
C LEU A 16 27.06 -4.16 -3.83
N ALA A 17 27.53 -4.11 -5.07
CA ALA A 17 27.06 -3.16 -6.08
C ALA A 17 25.65 -3.46 -6.62
N ILE A 18 25.10 -4.64 -6.35
CA ILE A 18 23.68 -4.99 -6.59
C ILE A 18 22.81 -4.47 -5.41
N GLY A 19 23.24 -3.38 -4.76
CA GLY A 19 22.55 -2.74 -3.66
C GLY A 19 21.11 -2.43 -4.01
N SER A 20 20.21 -3.12 -3.30
CA SER A 20 18.80 -2.79 -3.04
C SER A 20 18.20 -1.70 -3.93
N ARG A 21 17.69 -2.10 -5.10
CA ARG A 21 16.60 -1.35 -5.74
C ARG A 21 15.35 -1.56 -4.89
N THR A 22 15.19 -0.77 -3.83
CA THR A 22 13.87 -0.61 -3.23
C THR A 22 12.98 0.01 -4.31
N PRO A 23 11.90 -0.63 -4.74
CA PRO A 23 10.94 0.04 -5.59
C PRO A 23 10.53 1.33 -4.87
N ALA A 24 10.58 2.46 -5.57
CA ALA A 24 10.07 3.72 -5.05
C ALA A 24 8.57 3.55 -4.85
N GLN A 25 8.17 3.02 -3.69
CA GLN A 25 6.78 2.85 -3.33
C GLN A 25 6.22 4.26 -3.20
N ARG A 26 5.28 4.59 -4.08
CA ARG A 26 4.64 5.91 -4.07
C ARG A 26 4.02 6.08 -2.69
N ALA A 27 4.43 7.14 -2.01
CA ALA A 27 3.97 7.40 -0.66
C ALA A 27 2.44 7.57 -0.67
N PRO A 28 1.72 7.00 0.32
CA PRO A 28 0.30 7.27 0.49
C PRO A 28 0.08 8.78 0.67
N HIS A 29 -0.85 9.34 -0.10
CA HIS A 29 -1.17 10.76 -0.06
C HIS A 29 -2.66 10.96 0.17
N ILE A 30 -3.01 11.55 1.31
CA ILE A 30 -4.39 11.92 1.61
C ILE A 30 -4.67 13.26 0.93
N GLY A 31 -5.66 13.29 0.04
CA GLY A 31 -6.13 14.51 -0.62
C GLY A 31 -7.28 15.19 0.12
N TYR A 32 -8.09 14.42 0.86
CA TYR A 32 -9.24 14.93 1.58
C TYR A 32 -9.61 14.07 2.79
N ILE A 33 -10.20 14.71 3.80
CA ILE A 33 -10.76 14.08 4.99
C ILE A 33 -12.12 14.71 5.29
N TYR A 34 -13.13 13.86 5.55
CA TYR A 34 -14.44 14.28 6.00
C TYR A 34 -14.94 13.46 7.18
N PRO A 35 -15.57 14.07 8.19
CA PRO A 35 -15.69 15.52 8.40
C PRO A 35 -14.33 16.17 8.72
N ALA A 36 -14.20 17.48 8.47
CA ALA A 36 -12.94 18.21 8.67
C ALA A 36 -12.50 18.31 10.15
N GLY A 37 -13.38 17.94 11.08
CA GLY A 37 -13.07 17.93 12.51
C GLY A 37 -14.15 17.22 13.32
N ALA A 38 -13.89 17.09 14.62
CA ALA A 38 -14.82 16.58 15.61
C ALA A 38 -14.58 17.24 16.97
N ARG A 39 -15.52 17.01 17.88
CA ARG A 39 -15.43 17.49 19.26
C ARG A 39 -14.40 16.69 20.05
N GLN A 40 -13.63 17.35 20.89
CA GLN A 40 -12.70 16.69 21.82
C GLN A 40 -13.45 15.71 22.76
N GLY A 41 -12.79 14.59 23.07
CA GLY A 41 -13.37 13.53 23.91
C GLY A 41 -14.47 12.71 23.22
N THR A 42 -14.62 12.82 21.90
CA THR A 42 -15.59 12.04 21.13
C THR A 42 -14.93 11.15 20.09
N THR A 43 -15.61 10.08 19.71
CA THR A 43 -15.21 9.20 18.61
C THR A 43 -16.00 9.58 17.36
N LEU A 44 -15.31 9.79 16.23
CA LEU A 44 -15.96 9.98 14.93
C LEU A 44 -15.50 8.91 13.94
N ARG A 45 -16.33 8.69 12.91
CA ARG A 45 -15.91 8.01 11.69
C ARG A 45 -15.54 9.06 10.66
N ALA A 46 -14.29 9.05 10.20
CA ALA A 46 -13.80 9.93 9.15
C ALA A 46 -13.51 9.12 7.87
N SER A 47 -13.97 9.64 6.75
CA SER A 47 -13.65 9.15 5.42
C SER A 47 -12.46 9.92 4.88
N MET A 48 -11.44 9.21 4.42
CA MET A 48 -10.24 9.78 3.83
C MET A 48 -10.11 9.31 2.39
N ALA A 49 -9.82 10.24 1.47
CA ALA A 49 -9.64 9.96 0.05
C ALA A 49 -8.30 10.51 -0.42
N GLY A 50 -7.68 9.86 -1.41
CA GLY A 50 -6.33 10.18 -1.81
C GLY A 50 -5.74 9.22 -2.83
N GLN A 51 -4.41 9.22 -2.94
CA GLN A 51 -3.65 8.38 -3.85
C GLN A 51 -2.78 7.38 -3.06
N TYR A 52 -2.58 6.20 -3.65
CA TYR A 52 -1.71 5.15 -3.09
C TYR A 52 -2.08 4.72 -1.67
N LEU A 53 -3.38 4.70 -1.37
CA LEU A 53 -3.93 4.22 -0.09
C LEU A 53 -4.13 2.69 -0.07
N ASP A 54 -3.88 2.03 -1.21
CA ASP A 54 -3.92 0.58 -1.34
C ASP A 54 -2.98 -0.11 -0.34
N GLY A 55 -3.54 -1.02 0.46
CA GLY A 55 -2.79 -1.77 1.48
C GLY A 55 -2.55 -1.01 2.78
N ALA A 56 -3.11 0.18 2.98
CA ALA A 56 -3.02 0.90 4.25
C ALA A 56 -3.77 0.14 5.37
N ALA A 57 -3.04 -0.38 6.35
CA ALA A 57 -3.60 -1.14 7.48
C ALA A 57 -3.65 -0.34 8.80
N SER A 58 -2.88 0.75 8.89
CA SER A 58 -2.72 1.54 10.10
C SER A 58 -2.68 3.03 9.78
N VAL A 59 -3.10 3.84 10.76
CA VAL A 59 -3.04 5.31 10.70
C VAL A 59 -2.10 5.79 11.79
N VAL A 60 -1.19 6.69 11.45
CA VAL A 60 -0.33 7.38 12.42
C VAL A 60 -0.77 8.83 12.47
N VAL A 61 -1.00 9.34 13.68
CA VAL A 61 -1.38 10.73 13.93
C VAL A 61 -0.22 11.39 14.66
N SER A 62 0.24 12.54 14.15
CA SER A 62 1.36 13.27 14.76
C SER A 62 1.00 13.93 16.09
N GLY A 63 -0.29 14.18 16.34
CA GLY A 63 -0.80 14.76 17.58
C GLY A 63 -1.07 13.71 18.66
N GLU A 64 -0.85 14.10 19.91
CA GLU A 64 -1.18 13.28 21.08
C GLU A 64 -2.70 13.26 21.34
N GLY A 65 -3.18 12.24 22.05
CA GLY A 65 -4.58 12.13 22.48
C GLY A 65 -5.57 11.60 21.43
N ILE A 66 -5.09 11.20 20.24
CA ILE A 66 -5.91 10.62 19.18
C ILE A 66 -5.50 9.17 18.95
N GLN A 67 -6.48 8.27 18.96
CA GLN A 67 -6.32 6.88 18.51
C GLN A 67 -7.16 6.67 17.26
N ALA A 68 -6.57 6.08 16.23
CA ALA A 68 -7.23 5.85 14.96
C ALA A 68 -6.99 4.40 14.49
N ARG A 69 -8.00 3.84 13.83
CA ARG A 69 -7.93 2.53 13.19
C ARG A 69 -8.62 2.60 11.84
N VAL A 70 -8.06 1.90 10.85
CA VAL A 70 -8.72 1.70 9.56
C VAL A 70 -9.92 0.77 9.75
N ILE A 71 -11.10 1.24 9.41
CA ILE A 71 -12.35 0.48 9.52
C ILE A 71 -12.68 -0.19 8.20
N GLU A 72 -12.53 0.55 7.10
CA GLU A 72 -12.93 0.12 5.76
C GLU A 72 -12.01 0.79 4.73
N HIS A 73 -11.72 0.07 3.63
CA HIS A 73 -11.05 0.62 2.46
C HIS A 73 -11.93 0.42 1.24
N ILE A 74 -12.47 1.53 0.72
CA ILE A 74 -13.36 1.53 -0.44
C ILE A 74 -12.52 1.76 -1.68
N LYS A 75 -12.32 0.70 -2.47
CA LYS A 75 -11.68 0.77 -3.78
C LYS A 75 -12.72 0.57 -4.88
N PRO A 76 -12.98 1.58 -5.74
CA PRO A 76 -13.82 1.39 -6.91
C PRO A 76 -13.23 0.32 -7.82
N LEU A 77 -14.08 -0.59 -8.31
CA LEU A 77 -13.68 -1.61 -9.27
C LEU A 77 -13.22 -0.95 -10.57
N ASN A 78 -12.11 -1.44 -11.11
CA ASN A 78 -11.65 -1.06 -12.44
C ASN A 78 -12.37 -1.87 -13.53
N GLY A 79 -12.33 -1.40 -14.77
CA GLY A 79 -13.03 -2.05 -15.88
C GLY A 79 -12.63 -3.51 -16.13
N LYS A 80 -11.36 -3.89 -15.85
CA LYS A 80 -10.90 -5.28 -15.98
C LYS A 80 -11.50 -6.17 -14.90
N GLU A 81 -11.60 -5.67 -13.67
CA GLU A 81 -12.23 -6.39 -12.56
C GLU A 81 -13.73 -6.60 -12.84
N ILE A 82 -14.41 -5.58 -13.37
CA ILE A 82 -15.82 -5.70 -13.78
C ILE A 82 -15.99 -6.75 -14.88
N ALA A 83 -15.14 -6.72 -15.92
CA ALA A 83 -15.20 -7.71 -17.00
C ALA A 83 -14.96 -9.13 -16.47
N LEU A 84 -13.94 -9.31 -15.63
CA LEU A 84 -13.64 -10.59 -14.99
C LEU A 84 -14.80 -11.11 -14.15
N LEU A 85 -15.42 -10.25 -13.33
CA LEU A 85 -16.57 -10.63 -12.52
C LEU A 85 -17.75 -11.06 -13.39
N ARG A 86 -17.98 -10.38 -14.53
CA ARG A 86 -19.03 -10.75 -15.47
C ARG A 86 -18.78 -12.12 -16.12
N ASP A 87 -17.54 -12.40 -16.51
CA ASP A 87 -17.18 -13.69 -17.10
C ASP A 87 -17.32 -14.83 -16.07
N ARG A 88 -16.91 -14.59 -14.81
CA ARG A 88 -17.12 -15.55 -13.71
C ARG A 88 -18.58 -15.81 -13.40
N LEU A 89 -19.43 -14.79 -13.46
CA LEU A 89 -20.87 -14.96 -13.30
C LEU A 89 -21.48 -15.82 -14.42
N ALA A 90 -21.06 -15.61 -15.67
CA ALA A 90 -21.52 -16.41 -16.81
C ALA A 90 -21.10 -17.89 -16.68
N GLU A 91 -19.87 -18.15 -16.23
CA GLU A 91 -19.35 -19.50 -15.98
C GLU A 91 -20.18 -20.24 -14.91
N LEU A 92 -20.44 -19.59 -13.77
CA LEU A 92 -21.24 -20.17 -12.69
C LEU A 92 -22.69 -20.43 -13.12
N GLN A 93 -23.27 -19.55 -13.92
CA GLN A 93 -24.62 -19.73 -14.45
C GLN A 93 -24.71 -20.88 -15.45
N ALA A 94 -23.65 -21.15 -16.21
CA ALA A 94 -23.59 -22.28 -17.14
C ALA A 94 -23.43 -23.64 -16.44
N LEU A 95 -23.10 -23.65 -15.14
CA LEU A 95 -23.00 -24.87 -14.32
C LEU A 95 -24.32 -25.24 -13.61
N LEU A 96 -25.35 -24.38 -13.70
CA LEU A 96 -26.71 -24.63 -13.17
C LEU A 96 -27.64 -25.10 -14.29
#